data_AF-A0A0Q8E4Z1-F1
#
_entry.id   AF-A0A0Q8E4Z1-F1
#
_cell.length_a   1.000
_cell.length_b   1.000
_cell.length_c   1.000
_cell.angle_alpha   90.00
_cell.angle_beta   90.00
_cell.angle_gamma   90.00
#
_symmetry.space_group_name_H-M   'P 1'
#
loop_
_entity.id
_entity.type
_entity.pdbx_description
1 polymer ?
#
loop_
_entity_poly.entity_id
_entity_poly.type
_entity_poly.pdbx_seq_one_letter_code
_entity_poly.pdbx_strand_id
1 'polypeptide(L)'
;MDTSKIAEVVNITTLDEFCDEFSIDCIDILKIDTEGHDFEVLKGATKLFSDGKVGIIYAEVGLHPTNDTHVDLAIVKNHMESFGYFVYGIYEQKHEWKLRHPYLRRINIAFISPTIAAYDASDDHLKSKLQSRPQQAHALKTDG
;
A
#
# COMPACT_ATOMS: atom_id res chain seq x y z
N MET A 1 -11.65 -40.41 3.79
CA MET A 1 -12.27 -39.36 2.97
C MET A 1 -11.14 -38.68 2.23
N ASP A 2 -11.16 -38.76 0.91
CA ASP A 2 -10.14 -38.14 0.05
C ASP A 2 -10.38 -36.63 0.03
N THR A 3 -9.55 -35.88 0.74
CA THR A 3 -9.54 -34.41 0.73
C THR A 3 -8.61 -33.92 -0.37
N SER A 4 -8.95 -34.23 -1.62
CA SER A 4 -8.28 -33.61 -2.75
C SER A 4 -8.55 -32.10 -2.68
N LYS A 5 -7.48 -31.30 -2.48
CA LYS A 5 -7.56 -29.83 -2.55
C LYS A 5 -8.11 -29.46 -3.92
N ILE A 6 -9.28 -28.83 -3.95
CA ILE A 6 -9.81 -28.20 -5.15
C ILE A 6 -8.95 -26.95 -5.39
N ALA A 7 -8.26 -26.91 -6.51
CA ALA A 7 -7.47 -25.75 -6.94
C ALA A 7 -8.16 -25.14 -8.15
N GLU A 8 -8.36 -23.83 -8.12
CA GLU A 8 -8.88 -23.04 -9.23
C GLU A 8 -7.75 -22.21 -9.82
N VAL A 9 -7.68 -22.15 -11.15
CA VAL A 9 -6.75 -21.29 -11.86
C VAL A 9 -7.44 -19.94 -12.04
N VAL A 10 -6.81 -18.89 -11.53
CA VAL A 10 -7.29 -17.51 -11.68
C VAL A 10 -6.28 -16.68 -12.47
N ASN A 11 -6.77 -15.72 -13.23
CA ASN A 11 -5.92 -14.74 -13.90
C ASN A 11 -5.53 -13.65 -12.91
N ILE A 12 -4.27 -13.21 -12.97
CA ILE A 12 -3.73 -12.13 -12.14
C ILE A 12 -3.32 -11.00 -13.08
N THR A 13 -3.60 -9.76 -12.69
CA THR A 13 -3.20 -8.53 -13.39
C THR A 13 -2.73 -7.50 -12.38
N THR A 14 -2.10 -6.44 -12.85
CA THR A 14 -1.71 -5.29 -12.03
C THR A 14 -2.87 -4.29 -11.88
N LEU A 15 -2.82 -3.45 -10.85
CA LEU A 15 -3.85 -2.41 -10.69
C LEU A 15 -3.76 -1.36 -11.80
N ASP A 16 -2.55 -1.04 -12.28
CA ASP A 16 -2.33 -0.14 -13.41
C ASP A 16 -3.00 -0.68 -14.68
N GLU A 17 -2.77 -1.96 -15.04
CA GLU A 17 -3.41 -2.60 -16.21
C GLU A 17 -4.92 -2.65 -16.08
N PHE A 18 -5.44 -3.03 -14.91
CA PHE A 18 -6.87 -3.05 -14.65
C PHE A 18 -7.49 -1.65 -14.83
N CYS A 19 -6.89 -0.61 -14.26
CA CYS A 19 -7.39 0.74 -14.42
C CYS A 19 -7.31 1.22 -15.87
N ASP A 20 -6.24 0.90 -16.60
CA ASP A 20 -6.10 1.23 -18.02
C ASP A 20 -7.18 0.51 -18.87
N GLU A 21 -7.45 -0.78 -18.62
CA GLU A 21 -8.48 -1.57 -19.32
C GLU A 21 -9.89 -0.99 -19.12
N PHE A 22 -10.22 -0.62 -17.88
CA PHE A 22 -11.55 -0.12 -17.52
C PHE A 22 -11.68 1.41 -17.63
N SER A 23 -10.66 2.10 -18.14
CA SER A 23 -10.63 3.57 -18.26
C SER A 23 -10.90 4.29 -16.93
N ILE A 24 -10.29 3.77 -15.86
CA ILE A 24 -10.35 4.35 -14.51
C ILE A 24 -9.15 5.29 -14.35
N ASP A 25 -9.39 6.59 -14.54
CA ASP A 25 -8.33 7.59 -14.50
C ASP A 25 -7.88 7.97 -13.09
N CYS A 26 -8.74 7.81 -12.08
CA CYS A 26 -8.47 8.15 -10.70
C CYS A 26 -9.27 7.28 -9.73
N ILE A 27 -8.75 7.12 -8.52
CA ILE A 27 -9.38 6.36 -7.43
C ILE A 27 -9.41 7.25 -6.20
N ASP A 28 -10.59 7.63 -5.72
CA ASP A 28 -10.69 8.43 -4.49
C ASP A 28 -10.21 7.64 -3.27
N ILE A 29 -10.62 6.37 -3.16
CA ILE A 29 -10.27 5.47 -2.06
C ILE A 29 -9.93 4.09 -2.63
N LEU A 30 -8.69 3.64 -2.41
CA LEU A 30 -8.22 2.30 -2.71
C LEU A 30 -8.15 1.49 -1.41
N LYS A 31 -9.08 0.56 -1.22
CA LYS A 31 -8.99 -0.45 -0.15
C LYS A 31 -8.30 -1.70 -0.71
N ILE A 32 -7.30 -2.21 0.01
CA ILE A 32 -6.58 -3.44 -0.32
C ILE A 32 -6.81 -4.44 0.81
N ASP A 33 -7.22 -5.65 0.44
CA ASP A 33 -7.59 -6.73 1.35
C ASP A 33 -7.43 -8.06 0.58
N THR A 34 -6.18 -8.46 0.34
CA THR A 34 -5.86 -9.63 -0.51
C THR A 34 -5.21 -10.77 0.28
N GLU A 35 -5.58 -10.89 1.56
CA GLU A 35 -5.20 -11.99 2.47
C GLU A 35 -3.68 -12.28 2.45
N GLY A 36 -2.87 -11.22 2.37
CA GLY A 36 -1.40 -11.28 2.42
C GLY A 36 -0.67 -10.96 1.12
N HIS A 37 -1.39 -10.68 0.04
CA HIS A 37 -0.82 -10.20 -1.23
C HIS A 37 -0.91 -8.68 -1.40
N ASP A 38 -1.22 -7.94 -0.34
CA ASP A 38 -1.50 -6.51 -0.38
C ASP A 38 -0.35 -5.71 -0.98
N PHE A 39 0.88 -6.09 -0.65
CA PHE A 39 2.07 -5.44 -1.18
C PHE A 39 2.29 -5.70 -2.67
N GLU A 40 1.84 -6.84 -3.21
CA GLU A 40 1.89 -7.11 -4.65
C GLU A 40 0.93 -6.19 -5.41
N VAL A 41 -0.24 -5.92 -4.85
CA VAL A 41 -1.19 -4.93 -5.39
C VAL A 41 -0.56 -3.54 -5.42
N LEU A 42 0.10 -3.12 -4.34
CA LEU A 42 0.80 -1.84 -4.27
C LEU A 42 1.90 -1.72 -5.33
N LYS A 43 2.71 -2.76 -5.52
CA LYS A 43 3.75 -2.78 -6.57
C LYS A 43 3.15 -2.69 -7.98
N GLY A 44 1.98 -3.29 -8.19
CA GLY A 44 1.24 -3.24 -9.46
C GLY A 44 0.51 -1.92 -9.73
N ALA A 45 0.65 -0.90 -8.89
CA ALA A 45 -0.02 0.40 -9.01
C ALA A 45 0.98 1.56 -9.19
N THR A 46 2.15 1.27 -9.76
CA THR A 46 3.30 2.20 -9.82
C THR A 46 2.96 3.47 -10.60
N LYS A 47 2.27 3.36 -11.74
CA LYS A 47 1.86 4.50 -12.57
C LYS A 47 0.81 5.34 -11.85
N LEU A 48 -0.24 4.70 -11.33
CA LEU A 48 -1.28 5.38 -10.55
C LEU A 48 -0.70 6.16 -9.36
N PHE A 49 0.25 5.58 -8.64
CA PHE A 49 0.88 6.24 -7.49
C PHE A 49 1.83 7.37 -7.92
N SER A 50 2.68 7.14 -8.92
CA SER A 50 3.60 8.17 -9.43
C SER A 50 2.87 9.40 -9.97
N ASP A 51 1.70 9.20 -10.58
CA ASP A 51 0.84 10.25 -11.11
C ASP A 51 -0.06 10.89 -10.04
N GLY A 52 -0.03 10.41 -8.80
CA GLY A 52 -0.87 10.91 -7.71
C GLY A 52 -2.37 10.66 -7.91
N LYS A 53 -2.73 9.63 -8.68
CA LYS A 53 -4.10 9.32 -9.12
C LYS A 53 -4.93 8.54 -8.11
N VAL A 54 -4.36 8.20 -6.95
CA VAL A 54 -5.09 7.57 -5.84
C VAL A 54 -5.16 8.56 -4.68
N GLY A 55 -6.35 8.88 -4.19
CA GLY A 55 -6.53 9.86 -3.11
C GLY A 55 -6.13 9.30 -1.75
N ILE A 56 -6.81 8.24 -1.32
CA ILE A 56 -6.59 7.56 -0.05
C ILE A 56 -6.31 6.09 -0.33
N ILE A 57 -5.34 5.52 0.38
CA ILE A 57 -5.03 4.09 0.32
C ILE A 57 -5.23 3.50 1.71
N TYR A 58 -5.99 2.41 1.82
CA TYR A 58 -6.24 1.70 3.06
C TYR A 58 -5.80 0.24 2.90
N ALA A 59 -4.81 -0.18 3.68
CA ALA A 59 -4.21 -1.52 3.59
C ALA A 59 -3.93 -2.11 4.96
N GLU A 60 -3.85 -3.44 5.04
CA GLU A 60 -3.48 -4.18 6.25
C GLU A 60 -1.97 -4.46 6.27
N VAL A 61 -1.30 -4.18 7.39
CA VAL A 61 0.16 -4.38 7.53
C VAL A 61 0.52 -5.08 8.84
N GLY A 62 1.62 -5.83 8.79
CA GLY A 62 2.21 -6.52 9.92
C GLY A 62 3.07 -5.60 10.79
N LEU A 63 3.11 -5.89 12.09
CA LEU A 63 3.92 -5.16 13.08
C LEU A 63 4.93 -6.04 13.83
N HIS A 64 5.00 -7.33 13.49
CA HIS A 64 5.88 -8.26 14.17
C HIS A 64 6.48 -9.26 13.17
N PRO A 65 7.78 -9.63 13.28
CA PRO A 65 8.44 -10.55 12.34
C PRO A 65 7.83 -11.95 12.25
N THR A 66 7.06 -12.36 13.26
CA THR A 66 6.33 -13.65 13.25
C THR A 66 4.98 -13.56 12.55
N ASN A 67 4.65 -12.42 11.93
CA ASN A 67 3.50 -12.29 11.06
C ASN A 67 3.89 -12.71 9.64
N ASP A 68 3.54 -13.94 9.30
CA ASP A 68 3.70 -14.59 8.00
C ASP A 68 2.57 -14.28 7.00
N THR A 69 1.57 -13.53 7.45
CA THR A 69 0.34 -13.23 6.68
C THR A 69 0.28 -11.80 6.17
N HIS A 70 1.12 -10.88 6.68
CA HIS A 70 1.09 -9.48 6.29
C HIS A 70 2.52 -8.96 6.12
N VAL A 71 2.69 -8.06 5.16
CA VAL A 71 3.99 -7.40 4.94
C VAL A 71 4.27 -6.40 6.06
N ASP A 72 5.54 -6.30 6.45
CA ASP A 72 5.99 -5.39 7.49
C ASP A 72 5.64 -3.93 7.17
N LEU A 73 5.14 -3.20 8.18
CA LEU A 73 4.77 -1.79 8.07
C LEU A 73 5.90 -0.94 7.46
N ALA A 74 7.16 -1.16 7.83
CA ALA A 74 8.26 -0.34 7.35
C ALA A 74 8.44 -0.48 5.83
N ILE A 75 8.26 -1.69 5.30
CA ILE A 75 8.34 -1.95 3.85
C ILE A 75 7.24 -1.20 3.11
N VAL A 76 5.99 -1.36 3.56
CA VAL A 76 4.82 -0.72 2.93
C VAL A 76 4.93 0.80 3.06
N LYS A 77 5.26 1.31 4.25
CA LYS A 77 5.43 2.75 4.50
C LYS A 77 6.51 3.35 3.61
N ASN A 78 7.69 2.75 3.54
CA ASN A 78 8.80 3.27 2.73
C ASN A 78 8.44 3.27 1.23
N HIS A 79 7.75 2.22 0.77
CA HIS A 79 7.27 2.15 -0.61
C HIS A 79 6.30 3.29 -0.91
N MET A 80 5.28 3.49 -0.06
CA MET A 80 4.31 4.58 -0.26
C MET A 80 4.96 5.96 -0.19
N GLU A 81 5.89 6.16 0.74
CA GLU A 81 6.62 7.43 0.86
C GLU A 81 7.51 7.74 -0.36
N SER A 82 7.98 6.73 -1.10
CA SER A 82 8.73 6.96 -2.35
C SER A 82 7.87 7.57 -3.47
N PHE A 83 6.55 7.41 -3.41
CA PHE A 83 5.59 8.08 -4.30
C PHE A 83 5.01 9.37 -3.70
N GLY A 84 5.48 9.79 -2.52
CA GLY A 84 4.98 10.98 -1.83
C GLY A 84 3.65 10.79 -1.10
N TYR A 85 3.21 9.55 -0.87
CA TYR A 85 2.06 9.26 -0.03
C TYR A 85 2.47 9.24 1.44
N PHE A 86 1.62 9.78 2.31
CA PHE A 86 1.92 9.92 3.74
C PHE A 86 0.88 9.23 4.61
N VAL A 87 1.34 8.66 5.73
CA VAL A 87 0.44 8.05 6.71
C VAL A 87 -0.52 9.10 7.25
N TYR A 88 -1.81 8.86 7.07
CA TYR A 88 -2.90 9.68 7.58
C TYR A 88 -3.43 9.13 8.90
N GLY A 89 -3.54 7.81 9.04
CA GLY A 89 -4.10 7.20 10.25
C GLY A 89 -3.77 5.73 10.41
N ILE A 90 -3.84 5.26 11.66
CA ILE A 90 -3.64 3.87 12.07
C ILE A 90 -4.91 3.40 12.77
N TYR A 91 -5.47 2.30 12.27
CA TYR A 91 -6.78 1.79 12.64
C TYR A 91 -6.70 0.31 13.03
N GLU A 92 -7.72 -0.14 13.77
CA GLU A 92 -8.00 -1.56 14.02
C GLU A 92 -6.81 -2.41 14.47
N GLN A 93 -6.09 -1.92 15.49
CA GLN A 93 -4.97 -2.63 16.10
C GLN A 93 -5.38 -4.03 16.59
N LYS A 94 -4.73 -5.07 16.07
CA LYS A 94 -4.92 -6.46 16.52
C LYS A 94 -3.68 -6.95 17.25
N HIS A 95 -3.89 -7.43 18.47
CA HIS A 95 -2.85 -8.11 19.24
C HIS A 95 -2.59 -9.52 18.70
N GLU A 96 -1.43 -10.08 19.00
CA GLU A 96 -1.06 -11.44 18.64
C GLU A 96 -1.88 -12.47 19.42
N TRP A 97 -2.91 -12.99 18.75
CA TRP A 97 -3.84 -13.94 19.34
C TRP A 97 -3.46 -15.41 19.08
N LYS A 98 -2.72 -15.71 18.00
CA LYS A 98 -2.31 -17.08 17.65
C LYS A 98 -1.28 -17.60 18.65
N LEU A 99 -0.32 -16.75 19.01
CA LEU A 99 0.75 -17.08 19.97
C LEU A 99 0.47 -16.59 21.41
N ARG A 100 -0.67 -15.92 21.64
CA ARG A 100 -1.08 -15.37 22.95
C ARG A 100 -0.03 -14.46 23.60
N HIS A 101 0.58 -13.60 22.80
CA HIS A 101 1.57 -12.64 23.27
C HIS A 101 1.01 -11.22 23.33
N PRO A 102 1.54 -10.35 24.21
CA PRO A 102 0.98 -9.01 24.44
C PRO A 102 1.42 -7.95 23.43
N TYR A 103 1.98 -8.35 22.27
CA TYR A 103 2.40 -7.41 21.22
C TYR A 103 1.38 -7.33 20.09
N LEU A 104 1.46 -6.24 19.30
CA LEU A 104 0.63 -6.06 18.11
C LEU A 104 1.06 -7.01 17.00
N ARG A 105 0.10 -7.67 16.37
CA ARG A 105 0.32 -8.50 15.18
C ARG A 105 0.17 -7.69 13.90
N ARG A 106 -0.88 -6.87 13.82
CA ARG A 106 -1.25 -6.12 12.61
C ARG A 106 -2.08 -4.89 12.92
N ILE A 107 -2.12 -3.98 11.95
CA ILE A 107 -2.97 -2.79 11.91
C ILE A 107 -3.54 -2.61 10.51
N ASN A 108 -4.61 -1.83 10.42
CA ASN A 108 -4.96 -1.17 9.17
C ASN A 108 -4.34 0.22 9.15
N ILE A 109 -3.79 0.61 8.00
CA ILE A 109 -3.11 1.89 7.83
C ILE A 109 -3.72 2.63 6.64
N ALA A 110 -3.96 3.93 6.82
CA ALA A 110 -4.39 4.82 5.75
C ALA A 110 -3.23 5.72 5.31
N PHE A 111 -3.03 5.84 4.01
CA PHE A 111 -2.17 6.84 3.38
C PHE A 111 -3.00 7.85 2.60
N ILE A 112 -2.53 9.09 2.53
CA ILE A 112 -3.09 10.15 1.69
C ILE A 112 -2.10 10.58 0.62
N SER A 113 -2.63 10.95 -0.54
CA SER A 113 -1.86 11.43 -1.69
C SER A 113 -1.13 12.74 -1.40
N PRO A 114 -0.07 13.08 -2.17
CA PRO A 114 0.59 14.38 -2.09
C PRO A 114 -0.39 15.55 -2.21
N THR A 115 -1.39 15.43 -3.08
CA THR A 115 -2.41 16.46 -3.33
C THR A 115 -3.26 16.71 -2.09
N ILE A 116 -3.74 15.64 -1.43
CA ILE A 116 -4.52 15.76 -0.19
C ILE A 116 -3.63 16.28 0.95
N ALA A 117 -2.39 15.80 1.07
CA ALA A 117 -1.45 16.26 2.09
C ALA A 117 -1.11 17.75 1.96
N ALA A 118 -1.20 18.33 0.75
CA ALA A 118 -0.95 19.74 0.50
C ALA A 118 -2.20 20.64 0.65
N TYR A 119 -3.40 20.08 0.84
CA TYR A 119 -4.68 20.79 0.75
C TYR A 119 -4.83 21.93 1.78
N ASP A 120 -4.13 21.87 2.92
CA ASP A 120 -4.15 22.91 3.98
C ASP A 120 -2.76 23.48 4.30
N ALA A 121 -1.78 23.26 3.41
CA ALA A 121 -0.46 23.86 3.56
C ALA A 121 -0.52 25.34 3.18
N SER A 122 -1.00 26.19 4.09
CA SER A 122 -0.78 27.65 4.04
C SER A 122 0.70 28.03 4.21
N ASP A 123 1.57 27.05 4.44
CA ASP A 123 3.01 27.18 4.59
C ASP A 123 3.74 26.82 3.27
N ASP A 124 4.17 27.85 2.54
CA ASP A 124 4.96 27.72 1.30
C ASP A 124 6.25 26.88 1.50
N HIS A 125 6.73 26.76 2.74
CA HIS A 125 7.88 25.92 3.07
C HIS A 125 7.57 24.41 2.95
N LEU A 126 6.36 23.97 3.29
CA LEU A 126 5.98 22.56 3.19
C LEU A 126 5.73 22.17 1.72
N LYS A 127 5.04 23.06 0.97
CA LYS A 127 4.82 22.87 -0.47
C LYS A 127 6.13 22.72 -1.23
N SER A 128 7.11 23.60 -0.98
CA SER A 128 8.43 23.51 -1.62
C SER A 128 9.21 22.26 -1.24
N LYS A 129 9.13 21.76 0.00
CA LYS A 129 9.76 20.50 0.42
C LYS A 129 9.10 19.25 -0.19
N LEU A 130 7.77 19.24 -0.33
CA LEU A 130 7.05 18.13 -0.96
C LEU A 130 7.28 18.08 -2.47
N GLN A 131 7.33 19.24 -3.14
CA GLN A 131 7.60 19.33 -4.58
C GLN A 131 9.07 19.08 -4.95
N SER A 132 10.01 19.37 -4.04
CA SER A 132 11.45 19.18 -4.27
C SER A 132 11.98 17.80 -3.88
N ARG A 133 11.17 16.96 -3.21
CA ARG A 133 11.55 15.57 -2.97
C ARG A 133 11.59 14.86 -4.32
N PRO A 134 12.76 14.37 -4.78
CA PRO A 134 12.78 13.52 -5.96
C PRO A 134 11.90 12.32 -5.66
N GLN A 135 10.92 12.04 -6.52
CA GLN A 135 10.34 10.71 -6.60
C GLN A 135 11.53 9.79 -6.82
N GLN A 136 11.90 9.02 -5.79
CA GLN A 136 12.98 8.06 -5.93
C GLN A 136 12.42 6.96 -6.82
N ALA A 137 12.58 7.13 -8.13
CA ALA A 137 12.34 6.09 -9.11
C ALA A 137 13.27 4.93 -8.72
N HIS A 138 12.70 3.96 -8.01
CA HIS A 138 13.39 2.72 -7.77
C HIS A 138 13.34 1.96 -9.09
N ALA A 139 14.34 2.22 -9.93
CA ALA A 139 14.76 1.27 -10.93
C ALA A 139 15.11 -0.02 -10.18
N LEU A 140 14.13 -0.91 -10.03
CA LEU A 140 14.39 -2.32 -9.83
C LEU A 140 15.25 -2.76 -11.01
N LYS A 141 16.57 -2.78 -10.79
CA LYS A 141 17.46 -3.59 -11.60
C LYS A 141 17.00 -5.03 -11.40
N THR A 142 16.30 -5.54 -12.40
CA THR A 142 16.17 -6.97 -12.61
C THR A 142 17.57 -7.49 -12.95
N ASP A 143 18.32 -7.90 -11.94
CA ASP A 143 19.48 -8.75 -12.13
C ASP A 143 19.01 -10.20 -12.10
N GLY A 144 19.19 -10.92 -13.21
CA GLY A 144 19.19 -12.40 -13.27
C GLY A 144 17.97 -13.05 -13.90
#